data_AF-A0A1B7VWL9-F1
#
_entry.id   AF-A0A1B7VWL9-F1
#
_cell.length_a   1.000
_cell.length_b   1.000
_cell.length_c   1.000
_cell.angle_alpha   90.00
_cell.angle_beta   90.00
_cell.angle_gamma   90.00
#
_symmetry.space_group_name_H-M   'P 1'
#
loop_
_entity.id
_entity.type
_entity.pdbx_description
1 polymer ?
#
loop_
_entity_poly.entity_id
_entity_poly.type
_entity_poly.pdbx_seq_one_letter_code
_entity_poly.pdbx_strand_id
1 'polypeptide(L)'
;MTFILHEVEKSPLILSAEIPDSLRLVIEIIQSYSYAELYEEKNIQGISLEDSLITVFDAIEKEKNSLDISYCYFFMAIVMGIAVQPTIKSYLPRETITGNIFQYLFQNWIYPQDNYQPNLNVSFQDYQNNLGQYQALDEAVDVFDNMLQVLESVKTRAAILNILDDCFQGYAIFPGSQGRRELFDWWLLDVVPSVFCGRLPKSIHTLKGVDKMTKHITKIRNCIWKVVGNNQPQRNTDLEKQNLLLRFLAGD
;
A
#
# COMPACT_ATOMS: atom_id res chain seq x y z
N MET A 1 21.56 -37.85 2.84
CA MET A 1 20.90 -37.25 1.66
C MET A 1 21.10 -35.75 1.80
N THR A 2 22.00 -35.19 1.00
CA THR A 2 22.45 -33.80 1.11
C THR A 2 21.36 -32.91 0.53
N PHE A 3 20.72 -32.08 1.35
CA PHE A 3 19.80 -31.07 0.88
C PHE A 3 20.61 -30.04 0.08
N ILE A 4 20.52 -30.14 -1.25
CA ILE A 4 21.02 -29.11 -2.16
C ILE A 4 20.05 -27.94 -1.97
N LEU A 5 20.48 -26.94 -1.20
CA LEU A 5 19.93 -25.60 -1.27
C LEU A 5 20.03 -25.19 -2.74
N HIS A 6 18.92 -25.24 -3.46
CA HIS A 6 18.82 -24.53 -4.72
C HIS A 6 19.14 -23.08 -4.39
N GLU A 7 20.19 -22.54 -5.02
CA GLU A 7 20.44 -21.10 -5.04
C GLU A 7 19.16 -20.46 -5.54
N VAL A 8 18.38 -19.90 -4.60
CA VAL A 8 17.30 -18.98 -4.91
C VAL A 8 17.98 -17.85 -5.65
N GLU A 9 17.78 -17.76 -6.97
CA GLU A 9 18.20 -16.60 -7.75
C GLU A 9 17.60 -15.37 -7.08
N LYS A 10 18.44 -14.67 -6.31
CA LYS A 10 18.02 -13.51 -5.53
C LYS A 10 17.45 -12.50 -6.50
N SER A 11 16.17 -12.16 -6.33
CA SER A 11 15.53 -11.13 -7.15
C SER A 11 16.39 -9.84 -7.08
N PRO A 12 16.78 -9.25 -8.23
CA PRO A 12 17.61 -8.05 -8.26
C PRO A 12 17.03 -6.88 -7.44
N LEU A 13 15.71 -6.90 -7.20
CA LEU A 13 14.99 -5.90 -6.41
C LEU A 13 15.33 -5.96 -4.92
N ILE A 14 15.36 -7.15 -4.31
CA ILE A 14 15.68 -7.34 -2.88
C ILE A 14 17.14 -6.94 -2.60
N LEU A 15 18.06 -7.30 -3.51
CA LEU A 15 19.49 -6.99 -3.37
C LEU A 15 19.79 -5.48 -3.43
N SER A 16 18.89 -4.69 -4.02
CA SER A 16 19.04 -3.24 -4.17
C SER A 16 18.45 -2.41 -3.02
N ALA A 17 17.85 -3.05 -2.03
CA ALA A 17 17.24 -2.39 -0.87
C ALA A 17 18.13 -2.56 0.37
N GLU A 18 18.39 -1.45 1.07
CA GLU A 18 19.12 -1.39 2.35
C GLU A 18 18.22 -1.86 3.51
N ILE A 19 17.61 -3.04 3.37
CA ILE A 19 16.84 -3.68 4.44
C ILE A 19 17.72 -4.61 5.30
N PRO A 20 17.42 -4.76 6.60
CA PRO A 20 18.10 -5.71 7.48
C PRO A 20 18.00 -7.15 6.98
N ASP A 21 19.02 -7.96 7.27
CA ASP A 21 19.07 -9.38 6.89
C ASP A 21 17.90 -10.19 7.49
N SER A 22 17.42 -9.80 8.68
CA SER A 22 16.24 -10.39 9.33
C SER A 22 14.97 -10.22 8.49
N LEU A 23 14.69 -9.00 8.00
CA LEU A 23 13.55 -8.73 7.12
C LEU A 23 13.72 -9.41 5.77
N ARG A 24 14.95 -9.39 5.21
CA ARG A 24 15.27 -10.06 3.95
C ARG A 24 14.98 -11.55 4.01
N LEU A 25 15.41 -12.23 5.08
CA LEU A 25 15.19 -13.66 5.26
C LEU A 25 13.70 -13.99 5.40
N VAL A 26 12.92 -13.15 6.08
CA VAL A 26 11.46 -13.31 6.16
C VAL A 26 10.82 -13.19 4.78
N ILE A 27 11.22 -12.19 3.98
CA ILE A 27 10.74 -12.02 2.60
C ILE A 27 11.06 -13.25 1.75
N GLU A 28 12.30 -13.75 1.78
CA GLU A 28 12.73 -14.92 0.99
C GLU A 28 11.93 -16.19 1.38
N ILE A 29 11.68 -16.40 2.68
CA ILE A 29 10.88 -17.52 3.17
C ILE A 29 9.44 -17.42 2.68
N ILE A 30 8.80 -16.26 2.88
CA ILE A 30 7.41 -16.02 2.51
C ILE A 30 7.21 -16.13 0.99
N GLN A 31 8.15 -15.60 0.22
CA GLN A 31 8.13 -15.75 -1.24
C GLN A 31 8.19 -17.23 -1.66
N SER A 32 8.85 -18.11 -0.90
CA SER A 32 8.94 -19.53 -1.26
C SER A 32 7.66 -20.34 -1.00
N TYR A 33 6.70 -19.77 -0.26
CA TYR A 33 5.44 -20.43 0.06
C TYR A 33 4.47 -20.41 -1.12
N SER A 34 3.47 -21.27 -1.01
CA SER A 34 2.33 -21.31 -1.92
C SER A 34 1.01 -21.19 -1.16
N TYR A 35 0.09 -20.41 -1.72
CA TYR A 35 -1.11 -19.91 -1.08
C TYR A 35 -2.36 -20.27 -1.89
N ALA A 36 -3.33 -20.90 -1.23
CA ALA A 36 -4.61 -21.24 -1.87
C ALA A 36 -5.41 -19.97 -2.22
N GLU A 37 -5.26 -18.93 -1.40
CA GLU A 37 -5.86 -17.59 -1.51
C GLU A 37 -5.39 -16.85 -2.78
N LEU A 38 -4.20 -17.19 -3.27
CA LEU A 38 -3.66 -16.70 -4.54
C LEU A 38 -3.99 -17.63 -5.73
N TYR A 39 -4.90 -18.60 -5.54
CA TYR A 39 -5.29 -19.65 -6.49
C TYR A 39 -4.13 -20.53 -6.98
N GLU A 40 -3.12 -20.74 -6.15
CA GLU A 40 -2.05 -21.68 -6.46
C GLU A 40 -2.51 -23.12 -6.15
N GLU A 41 -2.24 -24.04 -7.07
CA GLU A 41 -2.79 -25.41 -7.02
C GLU A 41 -2.31 -26.24 -5.82
N LYS A 42 -1.32 -25.76 -5.06
CA LYS A 42 -0.64 -26.53 -4.02
C LYS A 42 -0.38 -25.68 -2.77
N ASN A 43 -1.32 -25.60 -1.84
CA ASN A 43 -0.98 -25.19 -0.47
C ASN A 43 -0.31 -26.38 0.25
N ILE A 44 1.00 -26.56 0.05
CA ILE A 44 1.77 -27.69 0.58
C ILE A 44 2.00 -27.52 2.10
N GLN A 45 2.09 -26.28 2.55
CA GLN A 45 2.51 -25.93 3.91
C GLN A 45 1.33 -25.75 4.88
N GLY A 46 0.11 -25.54 4.38
CA GLY A 46 -1.07 -25.23 5.20
C GLY A 46 -1.00 -23.85 5.87
N ILE A 47 -0.14 -22.96 5.38
CA ILE A 47 0.04 -21.59 5.88
C ILE A 47 -0.94 -20.69 5.13
N SER A 48 -1.60 -19.77 5.84
CA SER A 48 -2.48 -18.78 5.22
C SER A 48 -1.69 -17.58 4.69
N LEU A 49 -2.27 -16.88 3.72
CA LEU A 49 -1.72 -15.62 3.23
C LEU A 49 -1.68 -14.58 4.36
N GLU A 50 -2.73 -14.51 5.18
CA GLU A 50 -2.83 -13.60 6.33
C GLU A 50 -1.68 -13.81 7.32
N ASP A 51 -1.38 -15.06 7.70
CA ASP A 51 -0.26 -15.39 8.59
C ASP A 51 1.08 -14.88 8.03
N SER A 52 1.24 -14.96 6.71
CA SER A 52 2.44 -14.46 6.04
C SER A 52 2.51 -12.94 6.06
N LEU A 53 1.40 -12.23 5.80
CA LEU A 53 1.34 -10.77 5.94
C LEU A 53 1.68 -10.33 7.36
N ILE A 54 1.11 -11.01 8.37
CA ILE A 54 1.41 -10.78 9.80
C ILE A 54 2.89 -10.98 10.07
N THR A 55 3.49 -12.05 9.54
CA THR A 55 4.92 -12.35 9.72
C THR A 55 5.82 -11.26 9.11
N VAL A 56 5.46 -10.70 7.93
CA VAL A 56 6.19 -9.55 7.36
C VAL A 56 6.09 -8.33 8.28
N PHE A 57 4.90 -8.01 8.78
CA PHE A 57 4.69 -6.87 9.67
C PHE A 57 5.45 -7.02 10.99
N ASP A 58 5.42 -8.20 11.61
CA ASP A 58 6.20 -8.48 12.81
C ASP A 58 7.71 -8.32 12.56
N ALA A 59 8.19 -8.63 11.35
CA ALA A 59 9.59 -8.41 10.98
C ALA A 59 9.93 -6.92 10.85
N ILE A 60 9.05 -6.12 10.23
CA ILE A 60 9.22 -4.66 10.14
C ILE A 60 9.23 -4.04 11.54
N GLU A 61 8.31 -4.46 12.41
CA GLU A 61 8.14 -3.90 13.75
C GLU A 61 9.31 -4.21 14.69
N LYS A 62 10.03 -5.32 14.47
CA LYS A 62 11.25 -5.65 15.21
C LYS A 62 12.43 -4.73 14.87
N GLU A 63 12.47 -4.20 13.65
CA GLU A 63 13.61 -3.44 13.13
C GLU A 63 13.45 -1.92 13.26
N LYS A 64 12.24 -1.44 13.58
CA LYS A 64 11.89 -0.02 13.57
C LYS A 64 11.28 0.43 14.89
N ASN A 65 11.45 1.71 15.23
CA ASN A 65 10.70 2.31 16.32
C ASN A 65 9.23 2.54 15.90
N SER A 66 8.35 2.81 16.88
CA SER A 66 6.91 2.98 16.65
C SER A 66 6.55 4.07 15.63
N LEU A 67 7.32 5.15 15.58
CA LEU A 67 7.10 6.24 14.64
C LEU A 67 7.38 5.79 13.20
N ASP A 68 8.53 5.16 12.99
CA ASP A 68 8.94 4.64 11.67
C ASP A 68 8.01 3.52 11.18
N ILE A 69 7.46 2.70 12.09
CA ILE A 69 6.44 1.69 11.77
C ILE A 69 5.18 2.37 11.22
N SER A 70 4.68 3.41 11.89
CA SER A 70 3.48 4.14 11.44
C SER A 70 3.66 4.76 10.06
N TYR A 71 4.88 5.21 9.74
CA TYR A 71 5.22 5.74 8.43
C TYR A 71 5.22 4.64 7.38
N CYS A 72 5.78 3.47 7.69
CA CYS A 72 5.76 2.35 6.77
C CYS A 72 4.32 1.97 6.40
N TYR A 73 3.44 1.80 7.38
CA TYR A 73 2.06 1.42 7.10
C TYR A 73 1.30 2.50 6.35
N PHE A 74 1.50 3.78 6.70
CA PHE A 74 0.92 4.90 5.95
C PHE A 74 1.32 4.86 4.48
N PHE A 75 2.61 4.75 4.17
CA PHE A 75 3.07 4.78 2.78
C PHE A 75 2.73 3.49 2.01
N MET A 76 2.67 2.33 2.67
CA MET A 76 2.13 1.12 2.03
C MET A 76 0.66 1.33 1.64
N ALA A 77 -0.16 1.88 2.52
CA ALA A 77 -1.57 2.19 2.22
C ALA A 77 -1.71 3.17 1.05
N ILE A 78 -0.86 4.20 1.00
CA ILE A 78 -0.81 5.13 -0.14
C ILE A 78 -0.47 4.41 -1.45
N VAL A 79 0.53 3.52 -1.46
CA VAL A 79 0.92 2.73 -2.64
C VAL A 79 -0.23 1.85 -3.10
N MET A 80 -0.90 1.16 -2.19
CA MET A 80 -2.05 0.30 -2.52
C MET A 80 -3.24 1.13 -3.03
N GLY A 81 -3.54 2.28 -2.44
CA GLY A 81 -4.56 3.19 -2.96
C GLY A 81 -4.26 3.68 -4.38
N ILE A 82 -2.98 3.92 -4.71
CA ILE A 82 -2.57 4.27 -6.07
C ILE A 82 -2.81 3.11 -7.04
N ALA A 83 -2.53 1.88 -6.60
CA ALA A 83 -2.73 0.66 -7.37
C ALA A 83 -4.22 0.41 -7.69
N VAL A 84 -5.10 0.70 -6.73
CA VAL A 84 -6.55 0.51 -6.78
C VAL A 84 -7.29 1.63 -7.53
N GLN A 85 -6.76 2.87 -7.52
CA GLN A 85 -7.43 4.02 -8.14
C GLN A 85 -7.91 3.78 -9.60
N PRO A 86 -7.16 3.08 -10.48
CA PRO A 86 -7.62 2.75 -11.83
C PRO A 86 -8.90 1.89 -11.87
N THR A 87 -9.14 1.04 -10.89
CA THR A 87 -10.36 0.23 -10.74
C THR A 87 -11.55 1.12 -10.48
N ILE A 88 -11.49 2.02 -9.49
CA ILE A 88 -12.58 2.99 -9.26
C ILE A 88 -12.86 3.79 -10.53
N LYS A 89 -11.80 4.24 -11.23
CA LYS A 89 -11.94 5.03 -12.47
C LYS A 89 -12.49 4.28 -13.66
N SER A 90 -12.47 2.94 -13.69
CA SER A 90 -13.15 2.19 -14.75
C SER A 90 -14.66 2.22 -14.61
N TYR A 91 -15.18 2.32 -13.39
CA TYR A 91 -16.61 2.45 -13.10
C TYR A 91 -17.05 3.92 -13.01
N LEU A 92 -16.20 4.78 -12.44
CA LEU A 92 -16.48 6.19 -12.17
C LEU A 92 -15.39 7.11 -12.77
N PRO A 93 -15.31 7.28 -14.11
CA PRO A 93 -14.19 8.00 -14.74
C PRO A 93 -14.02 9.47 -14.35
N ARG A 94 -15.09 10.09 -13.83
CA ARG A 94 -15.14 11.53 -13.46
C ARG A 94 -15.10 11.77 -11.96
N GLU A 95 -14.92 10.74 -11.14
CA GLU A 95 -14.84 10.89 -9.70
C GLU A 95 -13.62 11.74 -9.29
N THR A 96 -13.79 12.47 -8.19
CA THR A 96 -12.72 13.26 -7.56
C THR A 96 -12.46 12.83 -6.12
N ILE A 97 -13.24 11.86 -5.60
CA ILE A 97 -13.21 11.40 -4.22
C ILE A 97 -11.82 10.84 -3.89
N THR A 98 -11.27 9.96 -4.74
CA THR A 98 -9.97 9.33 -4.48
C THR A 98 -8.86 10.38 -4.34
N GLY A 99 -8.88 11.41 -5.18
CA GLY A 99 -7.95 12.54 -5.12
C GLY A 99 -8.11 13.39 -3.85
N ASN A 100 -9.36 13.60 -3.41
CA ASN A 100 -9.67 14.32 -2.17
C ASN A 100 -9.21 13.53 -0.94
N ILE A 101 -9.38 12.19 -0.94
CA ILE A 101 -8.88 11.31 0.12
C ILE A 101 -7.36 11.39 0.20
N PHE A 102 -6.63 11.28 -0.92
CA PHE A 102 -5.17 11.47 -0.89
C PHE A 102 -4.78 12.83 -0.30
N GLN A 103 -5.42 13.91 -0.76
CA GLN A 103 -5.15 15.25 -0.22
C GLN A 103 -5.39 15.32 1.28
N TYR A 104 -6.51 14.76 1.76
CA TYR A 104 -6.85 14.67 3.17
C TYR A 104 -5.79 13.90 3.97
N LEU A 105 -5.38 12.73 3.48
CA LEU A 105 -4.40 11.88 4.15
C LEU A 105 -3.06 12.58 4.30
N PHE A 106 -2.52 13.18 3.23
CA PHE A 106 -1.26 13.91 3.33
C PHE A 106 -1.37 15.14 4.24
N GLN A 107 -2.49 15.86 4.18
CA GLN A 107 -2.70 17.02 5.03
C GLN A 107 -2.74 16.65 6.51
N ASN A 108 -3.54 15.66 6.89
CA ASN A 108 -3.72 15.28 8.30
C ASN A 108 -2.56 14.44 8.83
N TRP A 109 -1.86 13.71 7.96
CA TRP A 109 -0.64 13.04 8.36
C TRP A 109 0.45 14.04 8.73
N ILE A 110 0.66 15.10 7.94
CA ILE A 110 1.65 16.16 8.24
C ILE A 110 1.17 17.07 9.37
N TYR A 111 -0.07 17.55 9.29
CA TYR A 111 -0.67 18.49 10.24
C TYR A 111 -1.92 17.87 10.86
N PRO A 112 -1.77 17.00 11.88
CA PRO A 112 -2.91 16.42 12.57
C PRO A 112 -3.78 17.55 13.14
N GLN A 113 -5.03 17.61 12.69
CA GLN A 113 -6.03 18.52 13.22
C GLN A 113 -6.92 17.72 14.17
N ASP A 114 -6.96 18.10 15.44
CA ASP A 114 -7.92 17.52 16.37
C ASP A 114 -9.34 17.88 15.87
N ASN A 115 -10.11 16.86 15.47
CA ASN A 115 -11.52 16.93 15.01
C ASN A 115 -11.79 17.29 13.54
N TYR A 116 -10.82 17.15 12.61
CA TYR A 116 -11.13 17.35 11.19
C TYR A 116 -11.76 16.10 10.56
N GLN A 117 -13.10 16.10 10.48
CA GLN A 117 -13.81 15.15 9.62
C GLN A 117 -13.68 15.59 8.16
N PRO A 118 -13.21 14.71 7.26
CA PRO A 118 -13.19 15.04 5.86
C PRO A 118 -14.63 15.28 5.42
N ASN A 119 -14.90 16.46 4.86
CA ASN A 119 -16.16 16.68 4.17
C ASN A 119 -16.11 15.95 2.82
N LEU A 120 -16.18 14.61 2.86
CA LEU A 120 -16.42 13.78 1.69
C LEU A 120 -17.88 14.00 1.28
N ASN A 121 -18.16 15.18 0.72
CA ASN A 121 -19.49 15.65 0.30
C ASN A 121 -20.17 14.74 -0.74
N VAL A 122 -19.49 13.68 -1.18
CA VAL A 122 -20.05 12.56 -1.93
C VAL A 122 -19.45 11.31 -1.33
N SER A 123 -20.27 10.49 -0.68
CA SER A 123 -19.84 9.18 -0.22
C SER A 123 -19.72 8.27 -1.44
N PHE A 124 -18.76 7.34 -1.45
CA PHE A 124 -18.77 6.27 -2.46
C PHE A 124 -20.11 5.51 -2.49
N GLN A 125 -20.83 5.53 -1.37
CA GLN A 125 -22.17 4.98 -1.21
C GLN A 125 -23.21 5.63 -2.14
N ASP A 126 -23.10 6.92 -2.44
CA ASP A 126 -23.99 7.60 -3.39
C ASP A 126 -23.78 7.07 -4.82
N TYR A 127 -22.56 6.65 -5.15
CA TYR A 127 -22.25 6.05 -6.44
C TYR A 127 -22.64 4.57 -6.51
N GLN A 128 -22.38 3.79 -5.46
CA GLN A 128 -22.77 2.39 -5.37
C GLN A 128 -24.29 2.21 -5.54
N ASN A 129 -25.08 3.10 -4.91
CA ASN A 129 -26.54 3.10 -5.04
C ASN A 129 -27.04 3.29 -6.49
N ASN A 130 -26.25 3.95 -7.35
CA ASN A 130 -26.64 4.26 -8.73
C ASN A 130 -26.12 3.24 -9.76
N LEU A 131 -25.01 2.55 -9.46
CA LEU A 131 -24.36 1.64 -10.41
C LEU A 131 -24.79 0.18 -10.24
N GLY A 132 -25.27 -0.20 -9.04
CA GLY A 132 -25.49 -1.59 -8.65
C GLY A 132 -24.27 -2.18 -7.93
N GLN A 133 -24.39 -3.43 -7.46
CA GLN A 133 -23.34 -4.12 -6.70
C GLN A 133 -22.27 -4.68 -7.64
N TYR A 134 -21.05 -4.13 -7.57
CA TYR A 134 -19.90 -4.63 -8.31
C TYR A 134 -18.78 -4.91 -7.32
N GLN A 135 -18.48 -6.19 -7.10
CA GLN A 135 -17.49 -6.62 -6.12
C GLN A 135 -16.14 -5.86 -6.24
N ALA A 136 -15.60 -5.72 -7.46
CA ALA A 136 -14.36 -5.00 -7.68
C ALA A 136 -14.44 -3.50 -7.35
N LEU A 137 -15.61 -2.87 -7.52
CA LEU A 137 -15.83 -1.48 -7.11
C LEU A 137 -15.99 -1.38 -5.60
N ASP A 138 -16.76 -2.30 -5.00
CA ASP A 138 -17.05 -2.31 -3.56
C ASP A 138 -15.75 -2.52 -2.75
N GLU A 139 -14.96 -3.53 -3.10
CA GLU A 139 -13.66 -3.78 -2.45
C GLU A 139 -12.65 -2.65 -2.74
N ALA A 140 -12.70 -2.04 -3.94
CA ALA A 140 -11.87 -0.87 -4.22
C ALA A 140 -12.26 0.35 -3.36
N VAL A 141 -13.55 0.52 -3.06
CA VAL A 141 -14.04 1.55 -2.13
C VAL A 141 -13.61 1.23 -0.70
N ASP A 142 -13.73 -0.04 -0.27
CA ASP A 142 -13.31 -0.51 1.05
C ASP A 142 -11.82 -0.24 1.31
N VAL A 143 -10.96 -0.37 0.27
CA VAL A 143 -9.56 0.06 0.37
C VAL A 143 -9.44 1.53 0.73
N PHE A 144 -10.17 2.43 0.07
CA PHE A 144 -10.11 3.87 0.36
C PHE A 144 -10.71 4.22 1.73
N ASP A 145 -11.72 3.49 2.19
CA ASP A 145 -12.28 3.67 3.53
C ASP A 145 -11.30 3.20 4.62
N ASN A 146 -10.62 2.06 4.42
CA ASN A 146 -9.56 1.61 5.30
C ASN A 146 -8.35 2.57 5.29
N MET A 147 -8.03 3.21 4.15
CA MET A 147 -6.97 4.22 4.10
C MET A 147 -7.25 5.40 5.04
N LEU A 148 -8.50 5.81 5.24
CA LEU A 148 -8.82 6.88 6.21
C LEU A 148 -8.45 6.49 7.65
N GLN A 149 -8.49 5.19 7.96
CA GLN A 149 -8.16 4.65 9.28
C GLN A 149 -6.64 4.55 9.52
N VAL A 150 -5.79 4.65 8.49
CA VAL A 150 -4.32 4.57 8.65
C VAL A 150 -3.71 5.80 9.33
N LEU A 151 -4.49 6.87 9.50
CA LEU A 151 -4.10 8.01 10.33
C LEU A 151 -4.26 7.74 11.84
N GLU A 152 -5.09 6.74 12.21
CA GLU A 152 -5.31 6.36 13.59
C GLU A 152 -4.29 5.30 14.01
N SER A 153 -3.31 5.67 14.85
CA SER A 153 -2.19 4.79 15.24
C SER A 153 -2.61 3.42 15.78
N VAL A 154 -3.72 3.35 16.50
CA VAL A 154 -4.26 2.11 17.08
C VAL A 154 -4.85 1.18 16.01
N LYS A 155 -5.41 1.74 14.93
CA LYS A 155 -6.07 0.98 13.86
C LYS A 155 -5.18 0.75 12.65
N THR A 156 -4.03 1.43 12.56
CA THR A 156 -3.19 1.46 11.35
C THR A 156 -2.81 0.07 10.85
N ARG A 157 -2.45 -0.85 11.76
CA ARG A 157 -2.07 -2.23 11.41
C ARG A 157 -3.25 -3.04 10.86
N ALA A 158 -4.42 -2.97 11.50
CA ALA A 158 -5.62 -3.65 11.04
C ALA A 158 -6.09 -3.09 9.69
N ALA A 159 -6.05 -1.76 9.53
CA ALA A 159 -6.43 -1.08 8.31
C ALA A 159 -5.55 -1.50 7.12
N ILE A 160 -4.22 -1.60 7.29
CA ILE A 160 -3.35 -2.07 6.20
C ILE A 160 -3.56 -3.56 5.90
N LEU A 161 -3.85 -4.40 6.89
CA LEU A 161 -4.20 -5.81 6.65
C LEU A 161 -5.47 -5.93 5.79
N ASN A 162 -6.53 -5.17 6.14
CA ASN A 162 -7.77 -5.16 5.36
C ASN A 162 -7.53 -4.67 3.92
N ILE A 163 -6.74 -3.61 3.73
CA ILE A 163 -6.36 -3.12 2.39
C ILE A 163 -5.69 -4.22 1.57
N LEU A 164 -4.77 -4.97 2.18
CA LEU A 164 -4.05 -6.05 1.50
C LEU A 164 -4.96 -7.23 1.20
N ASP A 165 -5.93 -7.52 2.06
CA ASP A 165 -6.95 -8.54 1.84
C ASP A 165 -7.81 -8.22 0.60
N ASP A 166 -8.37 -7.00 0.55
CA ASP A 166 -9.16 -6.51 -0.59
C ASP A 166 -8.35 -6.53 -1.91
N CYS A 167 -7.03 -6.32 -1.82
CA CYS A 167 -6.13 -6.30 -2.97
C CYS A 167 -5.71 -7.70 -3.45
N PHE A 168 -5.37 -8.62 -2.54
CA PHE A 168 -4.81 -9.94 -2.89
C PHE A 168 -5.87 -11.04 -2.96
N GLN A 169 -6.85 -11.02 -2.07
CA GLN A 169 -7.92 -12.00 -1.99
C GLN A 169 -9.19 -11.50 -2.69
N GLY A 170 -9.41 -10.18 -2.67
CA GLY A 170 -10.45 -9.50 -3.43
C GLY A 170 -10.09 -9.22 -4.89
N TYR A 171 -10.80 -8.25 -5.47
CA TYR A 171 -10.80 -7.81 -6.85
C TYR A 171 -10.53 -6.30 -6.96
N ALA A 172 -10.06 -5.66 -5.89
CA ALA A 172 -9.79 -4.22 -5.87
C ALA A 172 -8.76 -3.78 -6.92
N ILE A 173 -7.83 -4.67 -7.33
CA ILE A 173 -6.84 -4.40 -8.39
C ILE A 173 -7.07 -5.26 -9.64
N PHE A 174 -7.32 -6.57 -9.49
CA PHE A 174 -7.47 -7.50 -10.61
C PHE A 174 -8.83 -8.20 -10.59
N PRO A 175 -9.65 -8.12 -11.67
CA PRO A 175 -10.84 -8.93 -11.84
C PRO A 175 -10.43 -10.35 -12.25
N GLY A 176 -10.01 -11.18 -11.30
CA GLY A 176 -9.74 -12.61 -11.54
C GLY A 176 -8.58 -13.19 -10.72
N SER A 177 -8.26 -14.45 -11.01
CA SER A 177 -7.13 -15.17 -10.42
C SER A 177 -5.78 -14.84 -11.07
N GLN A 178 -5.79 -14.39 -12.33
CA GLN A 178 -4.58 -14.07 -13.06
C GLN A 178 -3.88 -12.84 -12.45
N GLY A 179 -2.60 -13.00 -12.10
CA GLY A 179 -1.76 -11.91 -11.58
C GLY A 179 -1.81 -11.72 -10.07
N ARG A 180 -2.59 -12.48 -9.30
CA ARG A 180 -2.61 -12.38 -7.82
C ARG A 180 -1.27 -12.69 -7.19
N ARG A 181 -0.61 -13.76 -7.66
CA ARG A 181 0.74 -14.11 -7.23
C ARG A 181 1.75 -13.02 -7.58
N GLU A 182 1.70 -12.51 -8.81
CA GLU A 182 2.58 -11.42 -9.25
C GLU A 182 2.34 -10.13 -8.46
N LEU A 183 1.10 -9.85 -8.07
CA LEU A 183 0.73 -8.71 -7.23
C LEU A 183 1.29 -8.86 -5.81
N PHE A 184 1.16 -10.05 -5.23
CA PHE A 184 1.74 -10.37 -3.92
C PHE A 184 3.26 -10.27 -3.96
N ASP A 185 3.91 -10.87 -4.96
CA ASP A 185 5.37 -10.78 -5.14
C ASP A 185 5.81 -9.33 -5.35
N TRP A 186 5.08 -8.52 -6.12
CA TRP A 186 5.39 -7.09 -6.26
C TRP A 186 5.32 -6.36 -4.91
N TRP A 187 4.27 -6.61 -4.13
CA TRP A 187 4.16 -6.02 -2.81
C TRP A 187 5.31 -6.45 -1.89
N LEU A 188 5.61 -7.74 -1.86
CA LEU A 188 6.62 -8.32 -0.98
C LEU A 188 8.05 -7.91 -1.38
N LEU A 189 8.35 -7.83 -2.68
CA LEU A 189 9.71 -7.66 -3.21
C LEU A 189 10.06 -6.21 -3.57
N ASP A 190 9.07 -5.35 -3.82
CA ASP A 190 9.28 -3.95 -4.18
C ASP A 190 8.65 -3.00 -3.16
N VAL A 191 7.37 -3.17 -2.84
CA VAL A 191 6.66 -2.24 -1.92
C VAL A 191 7.24 -2.31 -0.51
N VAL A 192 7.34 -3.49 0.08
CA VAL A 192 7.82 -3.69 1.46
C VAL A 192 9.24 -3.13 1.62
N PRO A 193 10.25 -3.51 0.80
CA PRO A 193 11.60 -2.99 0.96
C PRO A 193 11.70 -1.49 0.67
N SER A 194 10.98 -0.99 -0.34
CA SER A 194 11.02 0.43 -0.69
C SER A 194 10.47 1.30 0.43
N VAL A 195 9.30 0.94 0.97
CA VAL A 195 8.67 1.71 2.04
C VAL A 195 9.47 1.60 3.33
N PHE A 196 10.06 0.42 3.63
CA PHE A 196 10.97 0.27 4.77
C PHE A 196 12.15 1.24 4.70
N CYS A 197 12.72 1.44 3.51
CA CYS A 197 13.81 2.38 3.24
C CYS A 197 13.34 3.84 3.07
N GLY A 198 12.05 4.15 3.26
CA GLY A 198 11.54 5.52 3.15
C GLY A 198 11.42 6.05 1.72
N ARG A 199 11.19 5.16 0.73
CA ARG A 199 11.02 5.49 -0.69
C ARG A 199 9.79 4.79 -1.29
N LEU A 200 9.36 5.23 -2.45
CA LEU A 200 8.30 4.55 -3.22
C LEU A 200 8.86 3.41 -4.07
N PRO A 201 8.07 2.35 -4.32
CA PRO A 201 8.46 1.30 -5.26
C PRO A 201 8.66 1.87 -6.67
N LYS A 202 9.48 1.20 -7.48
CA LYS A 202 9.79 1.67 -8.84
C LYS A 202 8.61 1.44 -9.80
N SER A 203 7.93 0.32 -9.62
CA SER A 203 6.74 -0.05 -10.38
C SER A 203 5.46 0.02 -9.55
N ILE A 204 4.34 0.15 -10.25
CA ILE A 204 3.00 0.04 -9.69
C ILE A 204 2.22 -1.01 -10.49
N HIS A 205 1.62 -1.97 -9.79
CA HIS A 205 0.70 -2.93 -10.40
C HIS A 205 -0.71 -2.37 -10.31
N THR A 206 -1.44 -2.37 -11.43
CA THR A 206 -2.80 -1.83 -11.50
C THR A 206 -3.68 -2.74 -12.34
N LEU A 207 -4.99 -2.48 -12.35
CA LEU A 207 -5.95 -3.09 -13.29
C LEU A 207 -5.49 -3.03 -14.76
N LYS A 208 -4.69 -2.03 -15.13
CA LYS A 208 -4.19 -1.82 -16.50
C LYS A 208 -2.84 -2.51 -16.77
N GLY A 209 -2.34 -3.29 -15.82
CA GLY A 209 -1.01 -3.89 -15.84
C GLY A 209 0.02 -3.08 -15.05
N VAL A 210 1.30 -3.39 -15.29
CA VAL A 210 2.45 -2.78 -14.62
C VAL A 210 2.83 -1.46 -15.28
N ASP A 211 2.98 -0.40 -14.49
CA ASP A 211 3.48 0.90 -14.95
C ASP A 211 4.57 1.44 -14.01
N LYS A 212 5.19 2.56 -14.38
CA LYS A 212 6.16 3.29 -13.54
C LYS A 212 5.43 4.11 -12.49
N MET A 213 5.83 3.94 -11.23
CA MET A 213 5.26 4.68 -10.10
C MET A 213 5.34 6.20 -10.29
N THR A 214 6.42 6.71 -10.90
CA THR A 214 6.64 8.14 -11.17
C THR A 214 5.52 8.82 -11.98
N LYS A 215 4.88 8.09 -12.91
CA LYS A 215 3.73 8.60 -13.68
C LYS A 215 2.50 8.84 -12.81
N HIS A 216 2.30 8.00 -11.79
CA HIS A 216 1.18 8.08 -10.86
C HIS A 216 1.42 9.12 -9.77
N ILE A 217 2.65 9.18 -9.24
CA ILE A 217 3.07 10.20 -8.27
C ILE A 217 2.85 11.61 -8.82
N THR A 218 3.16 11.85 -10.10
CA THR A 218 3.03 13.20 -10.68
C THR A 218 1.60 13.77 -10.53
N LYS A 219 0.57 12.92 -10.56
CA LYS A 219 -0.83 13.33 -10.35
C LYS A 219 -1.10 13.71 -8.89
N ILE A 220 -0.48 13.00 -7.95
CA ILE A 220 -0.62 13.20 -6.50
C ILE A 220 0.27 14.34 -5.98
N ARG A 221 1.40 14.59 -6.66
CA ARG A 221 2.35 15.66 -6.36
C ARG A 221 1.67 17.03 -6.33
N ASN A 222 0.68 17.26 -7.20
CA ASN A 222 -0.11 18.50 -7.18
C ASN A 222 -1.00 18.62 -5.92
N CYS A 223 -1.57 17.52 -5.43
CA CYS A 223 -2.30 17.51 -4.16
C CYS A 223 -1.35 17.80 -3.00
N ILE A 224 -0.15 17.22 -3.02
CA ILE A 224 0.84 17.40 -1.95
C ILE A 224 1.42 18.81 -1.94
N TRP A 225 1.73 19.40 -3.11
CA TRP A 225 2.20 20.79 -3.17
C TRP A 225 1.17 21.78 -2.64
N LYS A 226 -0.12 21.54 -2.85
CA LYS A 226 -1.18 22.34 -2.21
C LYS A 226 -1.13 22.22 -0.69
N VAL A 227 -0.84 21.05 -0.15
CA VAL A 227 -0.74 20.82 1.29
C VAL A 227 0.48 21.52 1.89
N VAL A 228 1.67 21.31 1.30
CA VAL A 228 2.93 21.87 1.81
C VAL A 228 3.03 23.37 1.57
N GLY A 229 2.61 23.86 0.40
CA GLY A 229 2.71 25.27 0.03
C GLY A 229 1.76 26.19 0.78
N ASN A 230 0.62 25.66 1.26
CA ASN A 230 -0.38 26.44 1.99
C ASN A 230 -0.21 26.43 3.51
N ASN A 231 0.69 25.61 4.06
CA ASN A 231 0.80 25.41 5.50
C ASN A 231 2.27 25.51 5.97
N GLN A 232 2.56 26.44 6.88
CA GLN A 232 3.88 26.50 7.52
C GLN A 232 3.99 25.43 8.62
N PRO A 233 5.10 24.69 8.72
CA PRO A 233 5.32 23.73 9.80
C PRO A 233 5.35 24.49 11.14
N GLN A 234 4.56 24.02 12.10
CA GLN A 234 4.45 24.65 13.42
C GLN A 234 5.22 23.86 14.48
N ARG A 235 5.47 22.57 14.25
CA ARG A 235 6.23 21.66 15.12
C ARG A 235 7.39 21.03 14.35
N ASN A 236 8.45 20.63 15.06
CA ASN A 236 9.59 19.90 14.46
C ASN A 236 9.15 18.62 13.73
N THR A 237 8.16 17.92 14.28
CA THR A 237 7.55 16.73 13.66
C THR A 237 6.88 17.02 12.32
N ASP A 238 6.34 18.24 12.13
CA ASP A 238 5.70 18.62 10.86
C ASP A 238 6.78 18.76 9.78
N LEU A 239 7.92 19.36 10.14
CA LEU A 239 9.07 19.50 9.25
C LEU A 239 9.70 18.14 8.91
N GLU A 240 9.82 17.23 9.87
CA GLU A 240 10.27 15.86 9.64
C GLU A 240 9.36 15.13 8.65
N LYS A 241 8.04 15.20 8.86
CA LYS A 241 7.05 14.58 7.96
C LYS A 241 7.04 15.22 6.57
N GLN A 242 7.19 16.55 6.47
CA GLN A 242 7.37 17.22 5.19
C GLN A 242 8.61 16.74 4.47
N ASN A 243 9.75 16.68 5.14
CA ASN A 243 11.00 16.20 4.56
C ASN A 243 10.90 14.73 4.15
N LEU A 244 10.25 13.90 4.95
CA LEU A 244 9.98 12.51 4.61
C LEU A 244 9.10 12.42 3.37
N LEU A 245 8.00 13.17 3.31
CA LEU A 245 7.13 13.23 2.14
C LEU A 245 7.87 13.70 0.88
N LEU A 246 8.73 14.72 1.00
CA LEU A 246 9.55 15.21 -0.10
C LEU A 246 10.56 14.16 -0.58
N ARG A 247 11.20 13.41 0.33
CA ARG A 247 12.06 12.26 -0.02
C ARG A 247 11.26 11.18 -0.74
N PHE A 248 10.09 10.84 -0.21
CA PHE A 248 9.16 9.91 -0.85
C PHE A 248 8.76 10.35 -2.27
N LEU A 249 8.65 11.65 -2.51
CA LEU A 249 8.27 12.23 -3.81
C LEU A 249 9.42 12.53 -4.77
N ALA A 250 10.66 12.52 -4.28
CA ALA A 250 11.83 12.90 -5.07
C ALA A 250 12.04 11.94 -6.25
N GLY A 251 11.62 10.68 -6.12
CA GLY A 251 11.57 9.67 -7.19
C GLY A 251 12.93 9.52 -7.87
N ASP A 252 13.73 8.56 -7.41
CA ASP A 252 15.00 8.21 -8.05
C ASP A 252 14.82 7.83 -9.54
#